data_AF-A0A925GN96-F1
#
_entry.id   AF-A0A925GN96-F1
#
_cell.length_a   1.000
_cell.length_b   1.000
_cell.length_c   1.000
_cell.angle_alpha   90.00
_cell.angle_beta   90.00
_cell.angle_gamma   90.00
#
_symmetry.space_group_name_H-M   'P 1'
#
loop_
_entity.id
_entity.type
_entity.pdbx_description
1 polymer ?
#
loop_
_entity_poly.entity_id
_entity_poly.type
_entity_poly.pdbx_seq_one_letter_code
_entity_poly.pdbx_strand_id
1 'polypeptide(L)'
;MGIKAKKKKLRPPLRFVEAIFEYKKQKGFWPPSELAFVSANNKTIIEHLYEDGFIFWQIGFHSLDTLVVHFVHEPVYTQTVSVAAIPGREVKLKTTFISPTYTHETVLEK
;
A
#
# COMPACT_ATOMS: atom_id res chain seq x y z
N MET A 1 -16.95 18.22 -22.68
CA MET A 1 -15.62 17.58 -22.55
C MET A 1 -15.63 16.70 -21.30
N GLY A 2 -15.73 15.38 -21.46
CA GLY A 2 -15.78 14.46 -20.33
C GLY A 2 -14.38 14.25 -19.76
N ILE A 3 -14.14 14.76 -18.56
CA ILE A 3 -12.96 14.41 -17.78
C ILE A 3 -13.11 12.93 -17.43
N LYS A 4 -12.60 12.04 -18.28
CA LYS A 4 -12.42 10.62 -17.93
C LYS A 4 -11.33 10.60 -16.88
N ALA A 5 -11.73 10.82 -15.62
CA ALA A 5 -10.92 10.50 -14.48
C ALA A 5 -10.56 9.02 -14.64
N LYS A 6 -9.34 8.74 -15.10
CA LYS A 6 -8.72 7.45 -14.89
C LYS A 6 -8.71 7.33 -13.37
N LYS A 7 -9.69 6.61 -12.82
CA LYS A 7 -9.63 6.06 -11.48
C LYS A 7 -8.42 5.13 -11.53
N LYS A 8 -7.21 5.67 -11.40
CA LYS A 8 -6.01 4.89 -11.10
C LYS A 8 -6.45 4.13 -9.85
N LYS A 9 -6.65 2.83 -9.99
CA LYS A 9 -6.95 1.98 -8.84
C LYS A 9 -5.72 2.11 -7.96
N LEU A 10 -5.81 2.93 -6.91
CA LEU A 10 -4.74 3.05 -5.92
C LEU A 10 -4.50 1.65 -5.37
N ARG A 11 -3.26 1.19 -5.54
CA ARG A 11 -2.79 -0.13 -5.16
C ARG A 11 -1.35 0.00 -4.71
N PRO A 12 -0.91 -0.80 -3.74
CA PRO A 12 0.51 -0.84 -3.41
C PRO A 12 1.33 -1.22 -4.65
N PRO A 13 2.56 -0.70 -4.78
CA PRO A 13 3.46 -1.06 -5.87
C PRO A 13 3.66 -2.57 -5.93
N LEU A 14 3.75 -3.13 -7.15
CA LEU A 14 3.92 -4.56 -7.34
C LEU A 14 5.16 -5.09 -6.60
N ARG A 15 6.26 -4.32 -6.61
CA ARG A 15 7.50 -4.67 -5.89
C ARG A 15 7.29 -4.83 -4.39
N PHE A 16 6.41 -4.01 -3.79
CA PHE A 16 6.06 -4.15 -2.37
C PHE A 16 5.30 -5.46 -2.12
N VAL A 17 4.34 -5.76 -2.98
CA VAL A 17 3.55 -7.00 -2.91
C VAL A 17 4.44 -8.23 -3.03
N GLU A 18 5.34 -8.24 -4.02
CA GLU A 18 6.29 -9.33 -4.25
C GLU A 18 7.21 -9.53 -3.04
N ALA A 19 7.73 -8.46 -2.46
CA ALA A 19 8.60 -8.53 -1.29
C ALA A 19 7.90 -9.06 -0.04
N ILE A 20 6.62 -8.73 0.17
CA ILE A 20 5.82 -9.29 1.27
C ILE A 20 5.68 -10.81 1.13
N PHE A 21 5.36 -11.29 -0.07
CA PHE A 21 5.25 -12.72 -0.33
C PHE A 21 6.60 -13.43 -0.28
N GLU A 22 7.65 -12.78 -0.79
CA GLU A 22 9.01 -13.31 -0.71
C GLU A 22 9.49 -13.43 0.73
N TYR A 23 9.21 -12.44 1.58
CA TYR A 23 9.48 -12.52 3.02
C TYR A 23 8.80 -13.74 3.63
N LYS A 24 7.49 -13.94 3.37
CA LYS A 24 6.75 -15.11 3.85
C LYS A 24 7.34 -16.42 3.34
N LYS A 25 7.76 -16.47 2.07
CA LYS A 25 8.37 -17.66 1.46
C LYS A 25 9.74 -17.99 2.06
N GLN A 26 10.56 -16.98 2.34
CA GLN A 26 11.90 -17.16 2.90
C GLN A 26 11.90 -17.44 4.41
N LYS A 27 11.01 -16.79 5.17
CA LYS A 27 10.96 -16.87 6.63
C LYS A 27 9.94 -17.87 7.16
N GLY A 28 8.94 -18.23 6.37
CA GLY A 28 7.81 -19.10 6.77
C GLY A 28 6.70 -18.37 7.53
N PHE A 29 6.92 -17.13 7.96
CA PHE A 29 5.95 -16.29 8.67
C PHE A 29 5.86 -14.89 8.04
N TRP A 30 4.74 -14.20 8.27
CA TRP A 30 4.57 -12.82 7.82
C TRP A 30 5.42 -11.86 8.65
N PRO A 31 5.87 -10.73 8.09
CA PRO A 31 6.60 -9.74 8.86
C PRO A 31 5.78 -9.30 10.09
N PRO A 32 6.32 -9.43 11.32
CA PRO A 32 5.59 -9.09 12.54
C PRO A 32 5.51 -7.58 12.78
N SER A 33 6.38 -6.80 12.12
CA SER A 33 6.42 -5.34 12.21
C SER A 33 7.07 -4.74 10.97
N GLU A 34 6.82 -3.46 10.73
CA GLU A 34 7.40 -2.67 9.64
C GLU A 34 8.91 -2.68 9.72
N LEU A 35 9.45 -2.54 10.94
CA LEU A 35 10.89 -2.60 11.18
C LEU A 35 11.46 -3.95 10.77
N ALA A 36 10.80 -5.05 11.13
CA ALA A 36 11.25 -6.39 10.74
C ALA A 36 11.24 -6.59 9.22
N PHE A 37 10.28 -5.98 8.52
CA PHE A 37 10.22 -6.00 7.06
C PHE A 37 11.35 -5.16 6.43
N VAL A 38 11.55 -3.92 6.91
CA VAL A 38 12.60 -3.00 6.43
C VAL A 38 13.99 -3.58 6.65
N SER A 39 14.25 -4.14 7.84
CA SER A 39 15.53 -4.76 8.20
C SER A 39 15.84 -6.02 7.39
N ALA A 40 14.86 -6.63 6.72
CA ALA A 40 15.05 -7.77 5.84
C ALA A 40 15.44 -7.35 4.41
N ASN A 41 16.28 -6.33 4.26
CA ASN A 41 16.74 -5.74 2.99
C ASN A 41 15.65 -5.14 2.10
N ASN A 42 14.45 -4.85 2.64
CA ASN A 42 13.36 -4.24 1.87
C ASN A 42 13.36 -2.71 1.95
N LYS A 43 14.42 -2.08 2.46
CA LYS A 43 14.51 -0.62 2.62
C LYS A 43 14.24 0.12 1.30
N THR A 44 14.87 -0.30 0.21
CA THR A 44 14.70 0.31 -1.12
C THR A 44 13.27 0.17 -1.65
N ILE A 45 12.57 -0.89 -1.25
CA ILE A 45 11.17 -1.12 -1.62
C ILE A 45 10.25 -0.14 -0.90
N ILE A 46 10.57 0.20 0.36
CA ILE A 46 9.87 1.23 1.12
C ILE A 46 10.18 2.63 0.57
N GLU A 47 11.42 2.89 0.14
CA GLU A 47 11.76 4.15 -0.53
C GLU A 47 10.91 4.33 -1.80
N HIS A 48 10.83 3.30 -2.65
CA HIS A 48 9.95 3.32 -3.82
C HIS A 48 8.46 3.46 -3.49
N LEU A 49 8.02 2.88 -2.38
CA LEU A 49 6.63 3.06 -1.91
C LEU A 49 6.35 4.54 -1.66
N TYR A 50 7.28 5.24 -0.99
CA TYR A 50 7.15 6.67 -0.74
C TYR A 50 7.26 7.52 -2.00
N GLU A 51 8.12 7.16 -2.95
CA GLU A 51 8.22 7.82 -4.26
C GLU A 51 6.92 7.72 -5.09
N ASP A 52 6.13 6.66 -4.90
CA ASP A 52 4.85 6.46 -5.58
C ASP A 52 3.72 7.34 -5.01
N GLY A 53 3.98 8.14 -3.96
CA GLY A 53 3.01 9.03 -3.33
C GLY A 53 2.28 8.41 -2.13
N PHE A 54 2.73 7.25 -1.65
CA PHE A 54 2.34 6.79 -0.33
C PHE A 54 3.08 7.59 0.73
N ILE A 55 2.40 8.05 1.76
CA ILE A 55 3.01 8.84 2.85
C ILE A 55 3.12 8.03 4.14
N PHE A 56 2.36 6.95 4.24
CA PHE A 56 2.37 6.09 5.40
C PHE A 56 2.00 4.66 5.00
N TRP A 57 2.57 3.70 5.70
CA TRP A 57 2.14 2.31 5.66
C TRP A 57 2.38 1.68 7.02
N GLN A 58 1.55 0.72 7.36
CA GLN A 58 1.61 0.03 8.64
C GLN A 58 1.15 -1.41 8.49
N ILE A 59 1.83 -2.31 9.19
CA ILE A 59 1.37 -3.69 9.36
C ILE A 59 0.25 -3.67 10.40
N GLY A 60 -0.93 -4.12 9.99
CA GLY A 60 -2.08 -4.28 10.86
C GLY A 60 -2.09 -5.70 11.44
N PHE A 61 -3.21 -6.39 11.22
CA PHE A 61 -3.39 -7.75 11.68
C PHE A 61 -2.63 -8.77 10.82
N HIS A 62 -2.01 -9.76 11.46
CA HIS A 62 -1.47 -10.93 10.76
C HIS A 62 -1.89 -12.24 11.46
N SER A 63 -2.11 -13.27 10.67
CA SER A 63 -2.38 -14.66 11.07
C SER A 63 -1.46 -15.60 10.29
N LEU A 64 -1.60 -16.92 10.44
CA LEU A 64 -0.73 -17.87 9.75
C LEU A 64 -0.80 -17.74 8.22
N ASP A 65 -2.02 -17.50 7.71
CA ASP A 65 -2.35 -17.46 6.28
C ASP A 65 -2.59 -16.05 5.73
N THR A 66 -2.82 -15.06 6.60
CA THR A 66 -3.22 -13.71 6.17
C THR A 66 -2.37 -12.62 6.79
N LEU A 67 -2.14 -11.55 6.03
CA LEU A 67 -1.48 -10.33 6.49
C LEU A 67 -2.27 -9.13 5.99
N VAL A 68 -2.60 -8.21 6.87
CA VAL A 68 -3.24 -6.94 6.56
C VAL A 68 -2.21 -5.83 6.66
N VAL A 69 -2.10 -5.03 5.60
CA VAL A 69 -1.25 -3.83 5.57
C VAL A 69 -2.12 -2.63 5.23
N HIS A 70 -2.05 -1.62 6.07
CA HIS A 70 -2.71 -0.33 5.85
C HIS A 70 -1.74 0.61 5.16
N PHE A 71 -2.24 1.41 4.23
CA PHE A 71 -1.49 2.44 3.54
C PHE A 71 -2.26 3.76 3.55
N VAL A 72 -1.53 4.85 3.53
CA VAL A 72 -2.05 6.19 3.30
C VAL A 72 -1.30 6.77 2.11
N HIS A 73 -2.06 7.28 1.16
CA HIS A 73 -1.55 7.88 -0.06
C HIS A 73 -1.99 9.34 -0.15
N GLU A 74 -1.14 10.17 -0.73
CA GLU A 74 -1.44 11.55 -1.06
C GLU A 74 -2.70 11.65 -1.94
N PRO A 75 -3.46 12.75 -1.86
CA PRO A 75 -4.64 12.91 -2.68
C PRO A 75 -4.34 12.83 -4.18
N VAL A 76 -5.01 11.91 -4.86
CA VAL A 76 -4.86 11.70 -6.32
C VAL A 76 -5.61 12.75 -7.16
N TYR A 77 -6.37 13.64 -6.51
CA TYR A 77 -7.07 14.74 -7.16
C TYR A 77 -6.83 16.07 -6.44
N THR A 78 -6.24 17.03 -7.15
CA THR A 78 -6.38 18.46 -6.84
C THR A 78 -7.63 18.94 -7.58
N GLN A 79 -8.70 19.22 -6.85
CA GLN A 79 -9.86 19.87 -7.46
C GLN A 79 -9.51 21.36 -7.64
N THR A 80 -9.21 21.79 -8.86
CA THR A 80 -9.06 23.21 -9.20
C THR A 80 -10.45 23.83 -9.32
N VAL A 81 -10.99 24.30 -8.21
CA VAL A 81 -12.08 25.28 -8.22
C VAL A 81 -11.42 26.65 -8.13
N SER A 82 -11.71 27.54 -9.08
CA SER A 82 -11.10 28.87 -9.22
C SER A 82 -10.67 29.50 -7.88
N VAL A 83 -9.39 29.85 -7.80
CA VAL A 83 -8.71 30.63 -6.73
C VAL A 83 -8.18 29.87 -5.51
N ALA A 84 -8.56 28.62 -5.22
CA ALA A 84 -7.94 27.88 -4.11
C ALA A 84 -7.87 26.36 -4.36
N ALA A 85 -6.65 25.81 -4.35
CA ALA A 85 -6.46 24.36 -4.31
C ALA A 85 -6.93 23.84 -2.95
N ILE A 86 -8.06 23.15 -2.91
CA ILE A 86 -8.50 22.44 -1.71
C ILE A 86 -7.58 21.22 -1.58
N PRO A 87 -6.85 21.04 -0.46
CA PRO A 87 -6.06 19.83 -0.26
C PRO A 87 -7.02 18.64 -0.34
N GLY A 88 -6.80 17.76 -1.32
CA GLY A 88 -7.59 16.55 -1.43
C GLY A 88 -7.45 15.73 -0.15
N ARG A 89 -8.51 14.99 0.21
CA ARG A 89 -8.42 14.10 1.38
C ARG A 89 -7.42 12.99 1.11
N GLU A 90 -6.57 12.72 2.09
CA GLU A 90 -5.68 11.55 2.11
C GLU A 90 -6.48 10.28 1.81
N VAL A 91 -5.87 9.38 1.05
CA VAL A 91 -6.51 8.14 0.64
C VAL A 91 -5.98 7.00 1.48
N LYS A 92 -6.86 6.41 2.30
CA LYS A 92 -6.53 5.24 3.11
C LYS A 92 -6.86 3.96 2.34
N LEU A 93 -5.94 3.00 2.39
CA LEU A 93 -6.02 1.75 1.66
C LEU A 93 -5.69 0.61 2.63
N LYS A 94 -6.43 -0.49 2.51
CA LYS A 94 -6.17 -1.71 3.24
C LYS A 94 -5.90 -2.81 2.22
N THR A 95 -4.71 -3.39 2.27
CA THR A 95 -4.34 -4.54 1.45
C THR A 95 -4.25 -5.79 2.31
N THR A 96 -5.00 -6.81 1.94
CA THR A 96 -4.98 -8.13 2.57
C THR A 96 -4.20 -9.09 1.68
N PHE A 97 -3.11 -9.63 2.18
CA PHE A 97 -2.30 -10.67 1.56
C PHE A 97 -2.72 -12.03 2.10
N ILE A 98 -2.80 -13.02 1.21
CA ILE A 98 -3.32 -14.36 1.51
C ILE A 98 -2.32 -15.40 0.98
N SER A 99 -1.94 -16.34 1.84
CA SER A 99 -1.13 -17.53 1.57
C SER A 99 -2.00 -18.77 1.89
N PRO A 100 -1.87 -19.91 1.19
CA PRO A 100 -0.86 -20.28 0.19
C PRO A 100 -1.17 -19.86 -1.26
N THR A 101 -2.29 -19.18 -1.53
CA THR A 101 -2.65 -18.76 -2.89
C THR A 101 -1.79 -17.60 -3.42
N TYR A 102 -1.02 -16.93 -2.55
CA TYR A 102 -0.21 -15.75 -2.87
C TYR A 102 -1.01 -14.67 -3.60
N THR A 103 -2.24 -14.44 -3.12
CA THR A 103 -3.17 -13.45 -3.65
C THR A 103 -3.24 -12.25 -2.72
N HIS A 104 -3.51 -11.07 -3.26
CA HIS A 104 -3.74 -9.87 -2.47
C HIS A 104 -5.00 -9.14 -2.94
N GLU A 105 -5.70 -8.53 -2.00
CA GLU A 105 -6.86 -7.69 -2.25
C GLU A 105 -6.67 -6.33 -1.60
N THR A 106 -6.80 -5.25 -2.38
CA THR A 106 -6.74 -3.88 -1.88
C THR A 106 -8.12 -3.25 -1.90
N VAL A 107 -8.55 -2.75 -0.75
CA VAL A 107 -9.78 -1.98 -0.57
C VAL A 107 -9.48 -0.56 -0.12
N LEU A 108 -10.28 0.40 -0.59
CA LEU A 108 -10.24 1.79 -0.14
C LEU A 108 -10.99 1.89 1.19
N GLU A 109 -10.33 2.39 2.23
CA GLU A 109 -10.98 2.70 3.51
C GLU A 109 -11.62 4.10 3.40
N LYS A 110 -12.93 4.19 3.71
CA LYS A 110 -13.73 5.43 3.64
C LYS A 110 -13.65 6.24 4.92
#